data_AF-A0A8T6VIK7-F1
#
_entry.id   AF-A0A8T6VIK7-F1
#
_cell.length_a   1.000
_cell.length_b   1.000
_cell.length_c   1.000
_cell.angle_alpha   90.00
_cell.angle_beta   90.00
_cell.angle_gamma   90.00
#
_symmetry.space_group_name_H-M   'P 1'
#
loop_
_entity.id
_entity.type
_entity.pdbx_description
1 polymer ?
#
loop_
_entity_poly.entity_id
_entity_poly.type
_entity_poly.pdbx_seq_one_letter_code
_entity_poly.pdbx_strand_id
1 'polypeptide(L)'
;KSCRPSCWGDPKVTGVLPIALEEATKIVQALLFAGKEYICVMKLHGAVSEDRVKAVLEEFCGVIYQRPPVRSSVKRRVRTRRIYYLSFLEQDERNVLFQVGCEAGTYIRKLC
;
A
#
# COMPACT_ATOMS: atom_id res chain seq x y z
N LYS A 1 -3.87 -15.98 26.90
CA LYS A 1 -2.85 -15.77 25.86
C LYS A 1 -3.52 -15.17 24.64
N SER A 2 -3.43 -13.85 24.48
CA SER A 2 -4.01 -13.12 23.34
C SER A 2 -2.91 -12.59 22.41
N CYS A 3 -3.10 -12.75 21.10
CA CYS A 3 -2.20 -12.25 20.07
C CYS A 3 -3.04 -11.61 18.96
N ARG A 4 -2.72 -10.38 18.54
CA ARG A 4 -3.41 -9.68 17.45
C ARG A 4 -2.41 -9.07 16.48
N PRO A 5 -2.38 -9.50 15.20
CA PRO A 5 -1.62 -8.82 14.17
C PRO A 5 -2.29 -7.49 13.81
N SER A 6 -1.49 -6.46 13.55
CA SER A 6 -1.98 -5.12 13.20
C SER A 6 -2.26 -4.91 11.70
N CYS A 7 -1.81 -5.82 10.83
CA CYS A 7 -2.15 -5.79 9.40
C CYS A 7 -2.36 -7.22 8.87
N TRP A 8 -3.40 -7.39 8.07
CA TRP A 8 -3.63 -8.60 7.26
C TRP A 8 -3.29 -8.24 5.82
N GLY A 9 -2.33 -8.95 5.22
CA GLY A 9 -1.82 -8.63 3.89
C GLY A 9 -1.45 -9.89 3.12
N ASP A 10 -1.58 -9.81 1.80
CA ASP A 10 -1.45 -10.92 0.87
C ASP A 10 -0.27 -11.88 1.15
N PRO A 11 -0.43 -13.21 0.97
CA PRO A 11 0.60 -14.20 1.33
C PRO A 11 1.97 -14.01 0.67
N LYS A 12 2.02 -13.22 -0.41
CA LYS A 12 3.23 -12.93 -1.18
C LYS A 12 3.94 -11.65 -0.75
N VAL A 13 3.40 -10.91 0.22
CA VAL A 13 3.98 -9.66 0.72
C VAL A 13 4.88 -9.98 1.92
N THR A 14 6.06 -9.38 1.94
CA THR A 14 6.99 -9.40 3.07
C THR A 14 7.05 -8.02 3.71
N GLY A 15 7.61 -7.92 4.93
CA GLY A 15 7.88 -6.65 5.57
C GLY A 15 7.52 -6.63 7.06
N VAL A 16 7.28 -5.42 7.56
CA VAL A 16 7.04 -5.17 8.99
C VAL A 16 5.63 -5.60 9.38
N LEU A 17 5.52 -6.57 10.29
CA LEU A 17 4.27 -7.01 10.90
C LEU A 17 4.34 -6.82 12.41
N PRO A 18 3.78 -5.73 12.96
CA PRO A 18 3.69 -5.56 14.40
C PRO A 18 2.76 -6.60 15.02
N ILE A 19 3.31 -7.39 15.94
CA ILE A 19 2.61 -8.41 16.73
C ILE A 19 2.56 -7.95 18.18
N ALA A 20 1.35 -7.67 18.68
CA ALA A 20 1.16 -7.34 20.08
C ALA A 20 0.78 -8.59 20.89
N LEU A 21 1.35 -8.69 22.09
CA LEU A 21 1.16 -9.82 23.00
C LEU A 21 0.49 -9.37 24.29
N GLU A 22 -0.45 -10.18 24.77
CA GLU A 22 -1.15 -9.98 26.05
C GLU A 22 -1.68 -8.53 26.20
N GLU A 23 -1.27 -7.81 27.25
CA GLU A 23 -1.76 -6.45 27.55
C GLU A 23 -1.39 -5.42 26.47
N ALA A 24 -0.33 -5.66 25.70
CA ALA A 24 0.04 -4.80 24.58
C ALA A 24 -0.99 -4.86 23.43
N THR A 25 -1.87 -5.87 23.40
CA THR A 25 -2.93 -5.92 22.37
C THR A 25 -3.87 -4.72 22.40
N LYS A 26 -3.93 -3.99 23.53
CA LYS A 26 -4.71 -2.76 23.70
C LYS A 26 -4.23 -1.63 22.78
N ILE A 27 -2.93 -1.56 22.45
CA ILE A 27 -2.38 -0.49 21.61
C ILE A 27 -2.49 -0.75 20.10
N VAL A 28 -2.91 -1.95 19.68
CA VAL A 28 -3.00 -2.34 18.25
C VAL A 28 -3.96 -1.44 17.47
N GLN A 29 -4.99 -0.90 18.13
CA GLN A 29 -5.92 0.04 17.50
C GLN A 29 -5.21 1.29 16.96
N ALA A 30 -4.21 1.83 17.66
CA ALA A 30 -3.45 2.97 17.18
C ALA A 30 -2.64 2.61 15.91
N LEU A 31 -2.05 1.41 15.88
CA LEU A 31 -1.27 0.92 14.73
C LEU A 31 -2.13 0.64 13.50
N LEU A 32 -3.40 0.26 13.69
CA LEU A 32 -4.35 0.01 12.61
C LEU A 32 -4.64 1.28 11.79
N PHE A 33 -4.68 2.46 12.43
CA PHE A 33 -4.94 3.74 11.77
C PHE A 33 -3.68 4.48 11.34
N ALA A 34 -2.51 4.07 11.84
CA ALA A 34 -1.25 4.65 11.45
C ALA A 34 -1.01 4.53 9.93
N GLY A 35 -0.31 5.51 9.35
CA GLY A 35 0.17 5.44 7.98
C GLY A 35 1.01 4.19 7.71
N LYS A 36 1.08 3.80 6.45
CA LYS A 36 1.85 2.63 6.00
C LYS A 36 2.73 3.03 4.84
N GLU A 37 3.94 2.50 4.83
CA GLU A 37 4.90 2.68 3.75
C GLU A 37 5.22 1.33 3.12
N TYR A 38 5.35 1.32 1.80
CA TYR A 38 5.69 0.13 1.03
C TYR A 38 6.76 0.43 -0.02
N ILE A 39 7.62 -0.56 -0.28
CA ILE A 39 8.47 -0.63 -1.47
C ILE A 39 7.82 -1.64 -2.42
N CYS A 40 7.57 -1.20 -3.65
CA CYS A 40 6.78 -1.95 -4.61
C CYS A 40 7.50 -2.05 -5.95
N VAL A 41 7.37 -3.22 -6.59
CA VAL A 41 7.75 -3.41 -7.99
C VAL A 41 6.47 -3.58 -8.80
N MET A 42 6.21 -2.68 -9.75
CA MET A 42 5.16 -2.85 -10.75
C MET A 42 5.76 -3.29 -12.08
N LYS A 43 5.06 -4.18 -12.79
CA LYS A 43 5.43 -4.61 -14.14
C LYS A 43 4.49 -3.99 -15.15
N LEU A 44 5.00 -3.12 -16.00
CA LEU A 44 4.26 -2.46 -17.06
C LEU A 44 3.92 -3.45 -18.19
N HIS A 45 2.75 -3.27 -18.80
CA HIS A 45 2.32 -4.10 -19.93
C HIS A 45 3.11 -3.81 -21.23
N GLY A 46 3.74 -2.64 -21.34
CA GLY A 46 4.55 -2.21 -22.47
C GLY A 46 5.74 -1.36 -22.03
N ALA A 47 6.60 -1.02 -22.98
CA ALA A 47 7.72 -0.11 -22.73
C ALA A 47 7.19 1.33 -22.61
N VAL A 48 7.57 2.02 -21.54
CA VAL A 48 7.21 3.40 -21.24
C VAL A 48 8.46 4.12 -20.76
N SER A 49 8.68 5.37 -21.18
CA SER A 49 9.81 6.17 -20.71
C SER A 49 9.71 6.49 -19.23
N GLU A 50 10.85 6.57 -18.55
CA GLU A 50 10.91 6.90 -17.12
C GLU A 50 10.19 8.22 -16.79
N ASP A 51 10.38 9.24 -17.62
CA ASP A 51 9.78 10.57 -17.38
C ASP A 51 8.24 10.49 -17.36
N ARG A 52 7.67 9.65 -18.23
CA ARG A 52 6.23 9.43 -18.25
C ARG A 52 5.77 8.69 -16.99
N VAL A 53 6.54 7.72 -16.52
CA VAL A 53 6.24 7.00 -15.28
C VAL A 53 6.29 7.94 -14.09
N LYS A 54 7.34 8.77 -13.96
CA LYS A 54 7.49 9.77 -12.90
C LYS A 54 6.32 10.75 -12.88
N ALA A 55 5.93 11.29 -14.04
CA ALA A 55 4.79 12.21 -14.15
C ALA A 55 3.46 11.56 -13.71
N VAL A 56 3.23 10.29 -14.06
CA VAL A 56 2.01 9.57 -13.63
C VAL A 56 2.06 9.28 -12.13
N LEU A 57 3.21 8.91 -11.56
CA LEU A 57 3.32 8.70 -10.11
C LEU A 57 2.99 9.97 -9.31
N GLU A 58 3.40 11.13 -9.81
CA GLU A 58 3.06 12.44 -9.21
C GLU A 58 1.55 12.73 -9.26
N GLU A 59 0.86 12.38 -10.36
CA GLU A 59 -0.60 12.56 -10.49
C GLU A 59 -1.39 11.76 -9.44
N PHE A 60 -0.86 10.62 -9.01
CA PHE A 60 -1.50 9.76 -8.01
C PHE A 60 -1.18 10.18 -6.57
N CYS A 61 -0.37 11.22 -6.36
CA CYS A 61 -0.14 11.80 -5.03
C CYS A 61 -1.34 12.65 -4.61
N GLY A 62 -1.89 12.36 -3.43
CA GLY A 62 -3.08 13.05 -2.91
C GLY A 62 -4.25 12.11 -2.67
N VAL A 63 -5.47 12.61 -2.84
CA VAL A 63 -6.69 11.85 -2.55
C VAL A 63 -7.10 11.05 -3.78
N ILE A 64 -7.11 9.73 -3.65
CA ILE A 64 -7.52 8.80 -4.70
C ILE A 64 -8.80 8.05 -4.32
N TYR A 65 -9.53 7.59 -5.32
CA TYR A 65 -10.70 6.75 -5.14
C TYR A 65 -10.33 5.29 -5.34
N GLN A 66 -10.63 4.45 -4.34
CA GLN A 66 -10.40 3.02 -4.40
C GLN A 66 -11.69 2.24 -4.14
N ARG A 67 -11.85 1.14 -4.89
CA ARG A 67 -12.84 0.10 -4.58
C ARG A 67 -12.08 -1.15 -4.13
N PRO A 68 -12.31 -1.66 -2.91
CA PRO A 68 -11.65 -2.86 -2.41
C PRO A 68 -11.76 -4.04 -3.39
N PRO A 69 -10.72 -4.87 -3.52
CA PRO A 69 -10.74 -6.06 -4.37
C PRO A 69 -11.79 -7.06 -3.89
N VAL A 70 -12.14 -8.03 -4.75
CA VAL A 70 -13.14 -9.07 -4.42
C VAL A 70 -12.70 -9.85 -3.17
N ARG A 71 -11.41 -10.20 -3.12
CA ARG A 71 -10.78 -10.83 -1.96
C ARG A 71 -10.26 -9.74 -1.02
N SER A 72 -11.12 -9.30 -0.11
CA SER A 72 -10.76 -8.38 0.97
C SER A 72 -11.60 -8.65 2.22
N SER A 73 -11.12 -8.21 3.38
CA SER A 73 -11.82 -8.33 4.67
C SER A 73 -12.93 -7.29 4.88
N VAL A 74 -13.17 -6.40 3.90
CA VAL A 74 -14.06 -5.24 4.06
C VAL A 74 -15.10 -5.17 2.93
N LYS A 75 -16.28 -4.62 3.25
CA LYS A 75 -17.36 -4.43 2.25
C LYS A 75 -16.88 -3.60 1.05
N ARG A 76 -17.15 -4.12 -0.15
CA ARG A 76 -16.75 -3.54 -1.44
C ARG A 76 -17.62 -2.33 -1.82
N ARG A 77 -17.17 -1.14 -1.43
CA ARG A 77 -17.73 0.18 -1.79
C ARG A 77 -16.59 1.12 -2.19
N VAL A 78 -16.87 2.14 -2.99
CA VAL A 78 -15.87 3.18 -3.29
C VAL A 78 -15.54 3.93 -1.99
N ARG A 79 -14.25 4.19 -1.77
CA ARG A 79 -13.72 4.90 -0.61
C ARG A 79 -12.60 5.81 -1.09
N THR A 80 -12.43 6.94 -0.44
CA THR A 80 -11.25 7.79 -0.63
C THR A 80 -10.09 7.25 0.20
N ARG A 81 -8.88 7.39 -0.33
CA ARG A 81 -7.62 7.10 0.37
C ARG A 81 -6.62 8.18 0.04
N ARG A 82 -5.77 8.55 1.00
CA ARG A 82 -4.69 9.49 0.74
C ARG A 82 -3.37 8.78 0.49
N ILE A 83 -2.74 9.11 -0.63
CA ILE A 83 -1.32 8.87 -0.89
C ILE A 83 -0.56 10.10 -0.44
N TYR A 84 0.38 9.93 0.49
CA TYR A 84 1.20 11.01 1.02
C TYR A 84 2.34 11.36 0.07
N TYR A 85 2.98 10.34 -0.50
CA TYR A 85 4.03 10.48 -1.51
C TYR A 85 4.14 9.19 -2.33
N LEU A 86 4.59 9.35 -3.57
CA LEU A 86 5.05 8.29 -4.46
C LEU A 86 6.41 8.69 -5.01
N SER A 87 7.44 7.95 -4.62
CA SER A 87 8.82 8.22 -5.03
C SER A 87 9.27 7.14 -6.00
N PHE A 88 9.61 7.55 -7.22
CA PHE A 88 10.30 6.68 -8.17
C PHE A 88 11.70 6.35 -7.63
N LEU A 89 12.10 5.07 -7.70
CA LEU A 89 13.44 4.63 -7.27
C LEU A 89 14.27 4.19 -8.47
N GLU A 90 13.77 3.24 -9.26
CA GLU A 90 14.50 2.65 -10.38
C GLU A 90 13.53 2.09 -11.43
N GLN A 91 13.96 2.03 -12.69
CA GLN A 91 13.27 1.30 -13.75
C GLN A 91 14.26 0.39 -14.48
N ASP A 92 13.91 -0.90 -14.55
CA ASP A 92 14.62 -1.90 -15.33
C ASP A 92 13.65 -2.49 -16.37
N GLU A 93 13.85 -2.14 -17.64
CA GLU A 93 12.96 -2.41 -18.75
C GLU A 93 11.49 -2.00 -18.49
N ARG A 94 10.66 -2.96 -18.07
CA ARG A 94 9.23 -2.80 -17.76
C ARG A 94 8.94 -2.90 -16.27
N ASN A 95 9.94 -3.17 -15.44
CA ASN A 95 9.81 -3.24 -14.00
C ASN A 95 10.15 -1.86 -13.42
N VAL A 96 9.24 -1.31 -12.63
CA VAL A 96 9.44 -0.02 -11.96
C VAL A 96 9.41 -0.27 -10.46
N LEU A 97 10.51 0.09 -9.80
CA LEU A 97 10.65 0.11 -8.35
C LEU A 97 10.27 1.50 -7.83
N PHE A 98 9.35 1.54 -6.87
CA PHE A 98 8.92 2.79 -6.25
C PHE A 98 8.58 2.62 -4.76
N GLN A 99 8.65 3.71 -4.03
CA GLN A 99 8.25 3.82 -2.63
C GLN A 99 6.91 4.55 -2.55
N VAL A 100 6.02 4.09 -1.68
CA VAL A 100 4.71 4.71 -1.46
C VAL A 100 4.42 4.85 0.03
N GLY A 101 4.13 6.08 0.46
CA GLY A 101 3.54 6.37 1.77
C GLY A 101 2.05 6.59 1.63
N CYS A 102 1.23 5.87 2.39
CA CYS A 102 -0.23 5.90 2.24
C CYS A 102 -1.00 5.79 3.55
N GLU A 103 -2.27 6.20 3.50
CA GLU A 103 -3.25 6.01 4.56
C GLU A 103 -3.53 4.52 4.80
N ALA A 104 -3.84 4.16 6.06
CA ALA A 104 -4.22 2.81 6.43
C ALA A 104 -5.38 2.26 5.59
N GLY A 105 -5.25 0.99 5.17
CA GLY A 105 -6.27 0.32 4.37
C GLY A 105 -6.33 0.78 2.92
N THR A 106 -5.25 1.38 2.41
CA THR A 106 -4.99 1.56 0.97
C THR A 106 -4.61 0.21 0.37
N TYR A 107 -5.24 -0.16 -0.75
CA TYR A 107 -4.93 -1.40 -1.46
C TYR A 107 -3.85 -1.14 -2.51
N ILE A 108 -2.60 -1.48 -2.21
CA ILE A 108 -1.44 -1.26 -3.10
C ILE A 108 -1.61 -1.97 -4.46
N ARG A 109 -2.17 -3.20 -4.48
CA ARG A 109 -2.50 -3.92 -5.73
C ARG A 109 -3.53 -3.22 -6.63
N LYS A 110 -4.24 -2.22 -6.11
CA LYS A 110 -5.19 -1.40 -6.87
C LYS A 110 -4.61 -0.05 -7.25
N LEU A 111 -3.46 0.31 -6.68
CA LEU A 111 -2.68 1.46 -7.08
C LEU A 111 -1.86 1.13 -8.33
N CYS A 112 -1.31 -0.09 -8.40
CA CYS A 112 -0.66 -0.65 -9.58
C CYS A 112 -1.65 -1.25 -10.60
#